data_AF-A0A947GX95-F1
#
_entry.id   AF-A0A947GX95-F1
#
_cell.length_a   1.000
_cell.length_b   1.000
_cell.length_c   1.000
_cell.angle_alpha   90.00
_cell.angle_beta   90.00
_cell.angle_gamma   90.00
#
_symmetry.space_group_name_H-M   'P 1'
#
loop_
_entity.id
_entity.type
_entity.pdbx_description
1 polymer ?
#
loop_
_entity_poly.entity_id
_entity_poly.type
_entity_poly.pdbx_seq_one_letter_code
_entity_poly.pdbx_strand_id
1 'polypeptide(L)'
;MALLEWNDALSLDLPLMDDTHREFVELVTHLERASDHELLPLWQTLVDHTEGHFGQEDRWMAATRFASGNCHAIQHKVVLQVLNEALQQVQDGREGAPLLRRLTQELAVWFPQHAQSMDAALALHLRRVGFDPLTGQVHAPEALPDDLIEGCGGGSCSTHPSEAVAG
;
A
#
# COMPACT_ATOMS: atom_id res chain seq x y z
N MET A 1 11.89 -18.32 8.75
CA MET A 1 11.03 -18.06 7.56
C MET A 1 11.00 -16.55 7.41
N ALA A 2 11.05 -16.02 6.19
CA ALA A 2 11.01 -14.57 6.02
C ALA A 2 9.66 -14.02 6.49
N LEU A 3 9.63 -12.75 6.88
CA LEU A 3 8.41 -12.10 7.36
C LEU A 3 7.34 -12.02 6.27
N LEU A 4 7.77 -11.81 5.02
CA LEU A 4 6.92 -11.67 3.84
C LEU A 4 7.62 -12.33 2.64
N GLU A 5 6.92 -13.20 1.92
CA GLU A 5 7.45 -13.90 0.75
C GLU A 5 6.47 -13.77 -0.41
N TRP A 6 6.97 -13.38 -1.59
CA TRP A 6 6.17 -13.33 -2.80
C TRP A 6 5.67 -14.73 -3.16
N ASN A 7 4.40 -14.82 -3.55
CA ASN A 7 3.79 -16.04 -4.02
C ASN A 7 2.61 -15.72 -4.95
N ASP A 8 2.10 -16.73 -5.65
CA ASP A 8 1.02 -16.56 -6.64
C ASP A 8 -0.28 -15.98 -6.05
N ALA A 9 -0.51 -16.09 -4.72
CA ALA A 9 -1.69 -15.50 -4.09
C ALA A 9 -1.58 -13.97 -3.89
N LEU A 10 -0.41 -13.38 -4.12
CA LEU A 10 -0.22 -11.91 -4.16
C LEU A 10 -0.25 -11.36 -5.59
N SER A 11 -0.28 -12.23 -6.61
CA SER A 11 -0.40 -11.82 -8.00
C SER A 11 -1.82 -11.33 -8.28
N LEU A 12 -1.92 -10.14 -8.86
CA LEU A 12 -3.18 -9.49 -9.18
C LEU A 12 -3.49 -9.51 -10.67
N ASP A 13 -2.69 -10.20 -11.49
CA ASP A 13 -2.80 -10.25 -12.96
C ASP A 13 -2.78 -8.85 -13.59
N LEU A 14 -1.91 -8.00 -13.06
CA LEU A 14 -1.64 -6.66 -13.57
C LEU A 14 -0.13 -6.41 -13.48
N PRO A 15 0.65 -6.75 -14.53
CA PRO A 15 2.11 -6.89 -14.43
C PRO A 15 2.82 -5.70 -13.78
N LEU A 16 2.43 -4.46 -14.11
CA LEU A 16 3.06 -3.25 -13.56
C LEU A 16 2.84 -3.09 -12.05
N MET A 17 1.64 -3.46 -11.55
CA MET A 17 1.34 -3.46 -10.12
C MET A 17 2.07 -4.62 -9.43
N ASP A 18 2.03 -5.82 -10.04
CA ASP A 18 2.72 -7.01 -9.50
C ASP A 18 4.24 -6.82 -9.39
N ASP A 19 4.86 -6.10 -10.34
CA ASP A 19 6.29 -5.76 -10.29
C ASP A 19 6.60 -4.83 -9.11
N THR A 20 5.80 -3.78 -8.92
CA THR A 20 5.94 -2.86 -7.78
C THR A 20 5.70 -3.58 -6.44
N HIS A 21 4.78 -4.54 -6.41
CA HIS A 21 4.55 -5.37 -5.22
C HIS A 21 5.71 -6.31 -4.91
N ARG A 22 6.35 -6.91 -5.93
CA ARG A 22 7.55 -7.72 -5.77
C ARG A 22 8.70 -6.89 -5.20
N GLU A 23 8.91 -5.67 -5.73
CA GLU A 23 9.91 -4.73 -5.23
C GLU A 23 9.68 -4.39 -3.75
N PHE A 24 8.42 -4.13 -3.34
CA PHE A 24 8.07 -3.92 -1.93
C PHE A 24 8.43 -5.12 -1.04
N VAL A 25 8.08 -6.35 -1.45
CA VAL A 25 8.38 -7.59 -0.72
C VAL A 25 9.90 -7.78 -0.56
N GLU A 26 10.67 -7.49 -1.60
CA GLU A 26 12.13 -7.55 -1.57
C GLU A 26 12.72 -6.53 -0.58
N LEU A 27 12.20 -5.30 -0.55
CA LEU A 27 12.64 -4.27 0.39
C LEU A 27 12.34 -4.64 1.85
N VAL A 28 11.15 -5.19 2.13
CA VAL A 28 10.81 -5.71 3.47
C VAL A 28 11.74 -6.85 3.87
N THR A 29 12.09 -7.74 2.93
CA THR A 29 13.05 -8.83 3.16
C THR A 29 14.46 -8.30 3.45
N HIS A 30 14.89 -7.24 2.76
CA HIS A 30 16.17 -6.59 3.04
C HIS A 30 16.20 -5.95 4.43
N LEU A 31 15.12 -5.25 4.83
CA LEU A 31 15.00 -4.67 6.18
C LEU A 31 15.02 -5.73 7.29
N GLU A 32 14.38 -6.88 7.07
CA GLU A 32 14.40 -7.99 8.01
C GLU A 32 15.84 -8.47 8.29
N ARG A 33 16.65 -8.59 7.23
CA ARG A 33 18.00 -9.18 7.27
C ARG A 33 19.10 -8.16 7.57
N ALA A 34 18.80 -6.87 7.43
CA ALA A 34 19.73 -5.79 7.63
C ALA A 34 20.28 -5.74 9.06
N SER A 35 21.55 -5.39 9.17
CA SER A 35 22.13 -4.97 10.45
C SER A 35 21.68 -3.55 10.81
N ASP A 36 21.85 -3.14 12.07
CA ASP A 36 21.29 -1.88 12.56
C ASP A 36 21.82 -0.64 11.82
N HIS A 37 23.05 -0.68 11.29
CA HIS A 37 23.64 0.44 10.54
C HIS A 37 23.12 0.55 9.09
N GLU A 38 22.52 -0.52 8.56
CA GLU A 38 21.94 -0.57 7.22
C GLU A 38 20.44 -0.22 7.23
N LEU A 39 19.78 -0.25 8.41
CA LEU A 39 18.34 -0.06 8.52
C LEU A 39 17.87 1.32 8.04
N LEU A 40 18.52 2.40 8.47
CA LEU A 40 18.09 3.75 8.10
C LEU A 40 18.15 4.01 6.58
N PRO A 41 19.25 3.73 5.86
CA PRO A 41 19.26 3.91 4.41
C PRO A 41 18.27 2.98 3.69
N LEU A 42 18.09 1.73 4.14
CA LEU A 42 17.08 0.84 3.56
C LEU A 42 15.65 1.30 3.83
N TRP A 43 15.40 1.89 5.01
CA TRP A 43 14.10 2.46 5.35
C TRP A 43 13.75 3.64 4.46
N GLN A 44 14.71 4.52 4.16
CA GLN A 44 14.53 5.60 3.19
C GLN A 44 14.15 5.03 1.81
N THR A 45 14.86 4.00 1.32
CA THR A 45 14.53 3.35 0.05
C THR A 45 13.12 2.78 0.06
N LEU A 46 12.68 2.17 1.17
CA LEU A 46 11.31 1.69 1.33
C LEU A 46 10.29 2.83 1.26
N VAL A 47 10.54 3.96 1.95
CA VAL A 47 9.65 5.13 1.90
C VAL A 47 9.52 5.65 0.47
N ASP A 48 10.64 5.90 -0.20
CA ASP A 48 10.66 6.42 -1.57
C ASP A 48 9.93 5.49 -2.55
N HIS A 49 10.17 4.17 -2.44
CA HIS A 49 9.46 3.16 -3.22
C HIS A 49 7.95 3.21 -2.96
N THR A 50 7.55 3.23 -1.69
CA THR A 50 6.13 3.20 -1.29
C THR A 50 5.39 4.47 -1.73
N GLU A 51 6.04 5.63 -1.70
CA GLU A 51 5.49 6.88 -2.25
C GLU A 51 5.27 6.79 -3.77
N GLY A 52 6.23 6.22 -4.49
CA GLY A 52 6.12 5.98 -5.93
C GLY A 52 4.99 5.01 -6.28
N HIS A 53 4.91 3.90 -5.55
CA HIS A 53 3.88 2.86 -5.65
C HIS A 53 2.49 3.44 -5.42
N PHE A 54 2.20 3.98 -4.23
CA PHE A 54 0.88 4.51 -3.91
C PHE A 54 0.51 5.69 -4.80
N GLY A 55 1.47 6.55 -5.13
CA GLY A 55 1.24 7.66 -6.04
C GLY A 55 0.84 7.20 -7.44
N GLN A 56 1.35 6.06 -7.92
CA GLN A 56 0.95 5.47 -9.19
C GLN A 56 -0.49 4.98 -9.15
N GLU A 57 -0.86 4.21 -8.13
CA GLU A 57 -2.21 3.69 -7.98
C GLU A 57 -3.24 4.80 -7.78
N ASP A 58 -2.93 5.80 -6.97
CA ASP A 58 -3.77 6.98 -6.76
C ASP A 58 -4.07 7.70 -8.09
N ARG A 59 -3.09 7.78 -9.01
CA ARG A 59 -3.30 8.35 -10.35
C ARG A 59 -4.22 7.48 -11.19
N TRP A 60 -4.09 6.16 -11.14
CA TRP A 60 -4.99 5.24 -11.85
C TRP A 60 -6.42 5.32 -11.32
N MET A 61 -6.58 5.37 -9.99
CA MET A 61 -7.87 5.55 -9.34
C MET A 61 -8.54 6.85 -9.79
N ALA A 62 -7.79 7.96 -9.77
CA ALA A 62 -8.30 9.26 -10.22
C ALA A 62 -8.67 9.27 -11.71
N ALA A 63 -7.82 8.70 -12.57
CA ALA A 63 -8.04 8.68 -14.02
C ALA A 63 -9.28 7.86 -14.43
N THR A 64 -9.64 6.86 -13.63
CA THR A 64 -10.73 5.91 -13.94
C THR A 64 -11.95 6.06 -13.04
N ARG A 65 -12.03 7.16 -12.26
CA ARG A 65 -13.14 7.48 -11.34
C ARG A 65 -13.38 6.44 -10.24
N PHE A 66 -12.37 5.66 -9.91
CA PHE A 66 -12.37 4.70 -8.81
C PHE A 66 -12.08 5.42 -7.48
N ALA A 67 -12.89 6.43 -7.10
CA ALA A 67 -12.40 7.42 -6.14
C ALA A 67 -13.35 7.94 -5.03
N SER A 68 -14.60 7.49 -4.84
CA SER A 68 -15.53 8.26 -3.97
C SER A 68 -15.88 7.75 -2.58
N GLY A 69 -15.30 6.67 -2.04
CA GLY A 69 -15.49 6.32 -0.61
C GLY A 69 -14.21 5.92 0.11
N ASN A 70 -13.13 6.62 -0.25
CA ASN A 70 -11.77 6.14 -0.50
C ASN A 70 -10.94 5.66 0.71
N CYS A 71 -11.37 4.57 1.35
CA CYS A 71 -10.55 3.85 2.32
C CYS A 71 -9.16 3.53 1.76
N HIS A 72 -9.02 3.31 0.44
CA HIS A 72 -7.77 2.98 -0.23
C HIS A 72 -6.72 4.11 -0.15
N ALA A 73 -6.94 5.25 -0.79
CA ALA A 73 -5.98 6.37 -0.73
C ALA A 73 -5.86 6.96 0.68
N ILE A 74 -6.86 6.77 1.56
CA ILE A 74 -6.73 7.09 2.98
C ILE A 74 -5.72 6.15 3.65
N GLN A 75 -5.79 4.84 3.43
CA GLN A 75 -4.80 3.89 3.93
C GLN A 75 -3.40 4.21 3.40
N HIS A 76 -3.27 4.56 2.11
CA HIS A 76 -2.00 5.03 1.54
C HIS A 76 -1.41 6.20 2.33
N LYS A 77 -2.21 7.23 2.58
CA LYS A 77 -1.78 8.42 3.36
C LYS A 77 -1.39 8.06 4.79
N VAL A 78 -2.16 7.21 5.45
CA VAL A 78 -1.88 6.77 6.83
C VAL A 78 -0.57 5.99 6.91
N VAL A 79 -0.36 5.04 5.99
CA VAL A 79 0.88 4.26 5.94
C VAL A 79 2.07 5.17 5.64
N LEU A 80 1.99 6.04 4.63
CA LEU A 80 3.06 6.98 4.30
C LEU A 80 3.38 7.94 5.46
N GLN A 81 2.37 8.38 6.21
CA GLN A 81 2.58 9.18 7.40
C GLN A 81 3.39 8.41 8.44
N VAL A 82 3.03 7.16 8.75
CA VAL A 82 3.77 6.31 9.70
C VAL A 82 5.21 6.08 9.24
N LEU A 83 5.42 5.79 7.96
CA LEU A 83 6.76 5.55 7.40
C LEU A 83 7.66 6.79 7.53
N ASN A 84 7.13 7.96 7.15
CA ASN A 84 7.84 9.24 7.22
C ASN A 84 8.09 9.70 8.66
N GLU A 85 7.13 9.51 9.56
CA GLU A 85 7.32 9.82 10.98
C GLU A 85 8.42 8.96 11.62
N ALA A 86 8.46 7.66 11.31
CA ALA A 86 9.51 6.77 11.79
C ALA A 86 10.89 7.14 11.26
N LEU A 87 10.97 7.48 9.97
CA LEU A 87 12.19 7.98 9.32
C LEU A 87 12.72 9.23 10.05
N GLN A 88 11.85 10.23 10.27
CA GLN A 88 12.22 11.46 10.97
C GLN A 88 12.65 11.20 12.41
N GLN A 89 11.92 10.35 13.16
CA GLN A 89 12.25 10.02 14.55
C GLN A 89 13.64 9.39 14.69
N VAL A 90 14.03 8.51 13.76
CA VAL A 90 15.35 7.89 13.76
C VAL A 90 16.44 8.87 13.32
N GLN A 91 16.18 9.71 12.31
CA GLN A 91 17.11 10.75 11.88
C GLN A 91 17.38 11.79 12.98
N ASP A 92 16.36 12.13 13.78
CA ASP A 92 16.49 13.04 14.93
C ASP A 92 17.18 12.39 16.15
N GLY A 93 17.43 11.07 16.11
CA GLY A 93 17.94 10.31 17.25
C GLY A 93 16.94 10.14 18.41
N ARG A 94 15.63 10.38 18.16
CA ARG A 94 14.56 10.14 19.15
C ARG A 94 14.25 8.65 19.30
N GLU A 95 14.39 7.91 18.22
CA GLU A 95 14.19 6.46 18.13
C GLU A 95 15.37 5.81 17.40
N GLY A 96 15.38 4.48 17.33
CA GLY A 96 16.46 3.73 16.68
C GLY A 96 16.00 2.47 15.98
N ALA A 97 16.95 1.55 15.73
CA ALA A 97 16.71 0.27 15.07
C ALA A 97 15.48 -0.52 15.57
N PRO A 98 15.16 -0.57 16.90
CA PRO A 98 13.99 -1.30 17.36
C PRO A 98 12.65 -0.83 16.76
N LEU A 99 12.48 0.48 16.53
CA LEU A 99 11.27 1.03 15.89
C LEU A 99 11.13 0.49 14.46
N LEU A 100 12.19 0.61 13.66
CA LEU A 100 12.17 0.21 12.25
C LEU A 100 11.94 -1.29 12.09
N ARG A 101 12.54 -2.11 12.97
CA ARG A 101 12.32 -3.57 12.99
C ARG A 101 10.88 -3.92 13.33
N ARG A 102 10.29 -3.24 14.31
CA ARG A 102 8.87 -3.41 14.63
C ARG A 102 7.99 -3.07 13.43
N LEU A 103 8.18 -1.88 12.85
CA LEU A 103 7.35 -1.46 11.72
C LEU A 103 7.53 -2.36 10.49
N THR A 104 8.72 -2.90 10.25
CA THR A 104 8.95 -3.92 9.21
C THR A 104 8.05 -5.14 9.41
N GLN A 105 7.87 -5.61 10.65
CA GLN A 105 6.96 -6.72 10.97
C GLN A 105 5.50 -6.34 10.74
N GLU A 106 5.09 -5.14 11.14
CA GLU A 106 3.72 -4.66 10.93
C GLU A 106 3.40 -4.52 9.43
N LEU A 107 4.35 -4.04 8.61
CA LEU A 107 4.20 -3.97 7.15
C LEU A 107 4.04 -5.35 6.52
N ALA A 108 4.82 -6.34 6.98
CA ALA A 108 4.70 -7.72 6.51
C ALA A 108 3.33 -8.34 6.80
N VAL A 109 2.67 -7.93 7.89
CA VAL A 109 1.31 -8.35 8.23
C VAL A 109 0.26 -7.59 7.40
N TRP A 110 0.44 -6.29 7.24
CA TRP A 110 -0.50 -5.39 6.57
C TRP A 110 -0.56 -5.63 5.06
N PHE A 111 0.59 -5.74 4.40
CA PHE A 111 0.69 -5.72 2.94
C PHE A 111 -0.13 -6.80 2.23
N PRO A 112 -0.10 -8.10 2.63
CA PRO A 112 -0.94 -9.12 1.98
C PRO A 112 -2.44 -8.80 2.04
N GLN A 113 -2.90 -8.21 3.14
CA GLN A 113 -4.31 -7.88 3.34
C GLN A 113 -4.71 -6.71 2.44
N HIS A 114 -3.85 -5.70 2.35
CA HIS A 114 -4.03 -4.56 1.45
C HIS A 114 -4.08 -5.01 -0.02
N ALA A 115 -3.06 -5.76 -0.45
CA ALA A 115 -2.94 -6.27 -1.82
C ALA A 115 -4.13 -7.14 -2.24
N GLN A 116 -4.57 -8.06 -1.38
CA GLN A 116 -5.67 -8.98 -1.70
C GLN A 116 -7.07 -8.37 -1.57
N SER A 117 -7.18 -7.14 -1.08
CA SER A 117 -8.47 -6.45 -0.93
C SER A 117 -8.56 -5.21 -1.83
N MET A 118 -7.84 -4.15 -1.48
CA MET A 118 -7.97 -2.85 -2.12
C MET A 118 -7.28 -2.82 -3.48
N ASP A 119 -6.06 -3.37 -3.59
CA ASP A 119 -5.31 -3.40 -4.85
C ASP A 119 -5.95 -4.39 -5.82
N ALA A 120 -6.41 -5.55 -5.32
CA ALA A 120 -7.16 -6.52 -6.13
C ALA A 120 -8.44 -5.91 -6.74
N ALA A 121 -9.17 -5.09 -5.96
CA ALA A 121 -10.35 -4.39 -6.45
C ALA A 121 -9.99 -3.34 -7.53
N LEU A 122 -8.89 -2.61 -7.34
CA LEU A 122 -8.38 -1.68 -8.35
C LEU A 122 -7.95 -2.42 -9.62
N ALA A 123 -7.15 -3.48 -9.51
CA ALA A 123 -6.69 -4.28 -10.66
C ALA A 123 -7.86 -4.84 -11.48
N LEU A 124 -8.90 -5.34 -10.81
CA LEU A 124 -10.12 -5.81 -11.49
C LEU A 124 -10.83 -4.67 -12.23
N HIS A 125 -10.93 -3.50 -11.63
CA HIS A 125 -11.52 -2.31 -12.25
C HIS A 125 -10.74 -1.86 -13.48
N LEU A 126 -9.41 -1.73 -13.36
CA LEU A 126 -8.55 -1.32 -14.48
C LEU A 126 -8.67 -2.27 -15.67
N ARG A 127 -8.71 -3.59 -15.42
CA ARG A 127 -8.99 -4.58 -16.47
C ARG A 127 -10.36 -4.39 -17.10
N ARG A 128 -11.41 -4.18 -16.30
CA ARG A 128 -12.79 -4.02 -16.78
C ARG A 128 -12.93 -2.84 -17.74
N VAL A 129 -12.29 -1.72 -17.44
CA VAL A 129 -12.37 -0.51 -18.27
C VAL A 129 -11.32 -0.49 -19.40
N GLY A 130 -10.50 -1.55 -19.50
CA GLY A 130 -9.42 -1.64 -20.47
C GLY A 130 -8.41 -0.49 -20.30
N PHE A 131 -8.06 -0.17 -19.05
CA PHE A 131 -7.07 0.86 -18.77
C PHE A 131 -5.66 0.35 -19.09
N ASP A 132 -4.90 1.11 -19.86
CA ASP A 132 -3.46 0.91 -20.08
C ASP A 132 -2.67 1.64 -18.97
N PRO A 133 -2.03 0.92 -18.03
CA PRO A 133 -1.31 1.52 -16.92
C PRO A 133 -0.08 2.36 -17.33
N LEU A 134 0.46 2.13 -18.53
CA LEU A 134 1.63 2.84 -19.05
C LEU A 134 1.26 4.16 -19.72
N THR A 135 0.15 4.16 -20.47
CA THR A 135 -0.26 5.34 -21.27
C THR A 135 -1.40 6.13 -20.64
N GLY A 136 -2.13 5.55 -19.69
CA GLY A 136 -3.32 6.12 -19.07
C GLY A 136 -4.56 6.08 -19.96
N GLN A 137 -4.52 5.38 -21.11
CA GLN A 137 -5.67 5.27 -22.00
C GLN A 137 -6.72 4.32 -21.45
N VAL A 138 -8.00 4.70 -21.57
CA VAL A 138 -9.15 3.84 -21.26
C VAL A 138 -9.73 3.34 -22.59
N HIS A 139 -9.64 2.04 -22.86
CA HIS A 139 -10.11 1.46 -24.12
C HIS A 139 -11.61 1.15 -24.14
N ALA A 140 -12.27 1.06 -22.98
CA ALA A 140 -13.72 0.90 -22.86
C ALA A 140 -14.32 2.05 -22.01
N PRO A 141 -14.37 3.29 -22.53
CA PRO A 141 -14.85 4.44 -21.76
C PRO A 141 -16.31 4.31 -21.31
N GLU A 142 -17.14 3.54 -22.02
CA GLU A 142 -18.51 3.20 -21.65
C GLU A 142 -18.62 2.28 -20.43
N ALA A 143 -17.53 1.61 -20.05
CA ALA A 143 -17.46 0.79 -18.84
C ALA A 143 -17.06 1.62 -17.60
N LEU A 144 -16.69 2.90 -17.79
CA LEU A 144 -16.42 3.78 -16.67
C LEU A 144 -17.69 4.02 -15.86
N PRO A 145 -17.56 4.15 -14.53
CA PRO A 145 -18.66 4.57 -13.69
C PRO A 145 -19.18 5.95 -14.12
N ASP A 146 -20.51 6.07 -14.25
CA ASP A 146 -21.19 7.35 -14.51
C ASP A 146 -20.94 8.33 -13.36
N ASP A 147 -21.07 7.84 -12.13
CA ASP A 147 -20.73 8.50 -10.88
C ASP A 147 -19.51 7.81 -10.25
N LEU A 148 -18.82 8.50 -9.35
CA LEU A 148 -17.65 7.91 -8.67
C LEU A 148 -18.06 6.67 -7.82
N ILE A 149 -17.19 5.66 -7.70
CA ILE A 149 -17.43 4.46 -6.87
C ILE A 149 -17.20 4.71 -5.36
N GLU A 150 -18.26 4.55 -4.55
CA GLU A 150 -18.25 4.77 -3.09
C GLU A 150 -18.19 3.46 -2.27
N GLY A 151 -17.30 3.41 -1.27
CA GLY A 151 -17.27 2.42 -0.17
C GLY A 151 -16.02 1.52 -0.12
N CYS A 152 -15.70 0.95 1.06
CA CYS A 152 -14.73 -0.14 1.14
C CYS A 152 -15.44 -1.46 0.78
N GLY A 153 -15.17 -2.02 -0.40
CA GLY A 153 -15.74 -3.30 -0.82
C GLY A 153 -15.33 -4.44 0.12
N GLY A 154 -16.23 -4.87 1.00
CA GLY A 154 -16.17 -6.17 1.68
C GLY A 154 -15.32 -6.28 2.95
N GLY A 155 -15.84 -5.77 4.07
CA GLY A 155 -15.81 -6.50 5.35
C GLY A 155 -14.49 -6.70 6.10
N SER A 156 -13.64 -5.68 6.29
CA SER A 156 -12.80 -5.59 7.50
C SER A 156 -12.14 -4.20 7.60
N CYS A 157 -12.82 -3.27 8.27
CA CYS A 157 -12.14 -2.14 8.91
C CYS A 157 -12.29 -2.36 10.41
N SER A 158 -11.30 -2.97 11.05
CA SER A 158 -11.25 -3.07 12.51
C SER A 158 -10.97 -1.70 13.11
N THR A 159 -12.02 -0.92 13.37
CA THR A 159 -11.94 0.17 14.35
C THR A 159 -12.37 -0.39 15.70
N HIS A 160 -11.42 -0.62 16.60
CA HIS A 160 -11.72 -0.81 18.01
C HIS A 160 -12.55 0.39 18.51
N PRO A 161 -13.74 0.19 19.10
CA PRO A 161 -14.41 1.28 19.80
C PRO A 161 -13.73 1.45 21.17
N SER A 162 -12.87 2.47 21.28
CA SER A 162 -12.62 3.10 22.58
C SER A 162 -13.70 4.17 22.75
N GLU A 163 -14.63 3.95 23.67
CA GLU A 163 -14.86 4.86 24.80
C GLU A 163 -15.95 4.31 25.72
N ALA A 164 -15.51 3.92 26.91
CA ALA A 164 -16.32 4.01 28.11
C ALA A 164 -16.47 5.50 28.47
N VAL A 165 -17.70 5.95 28.71
CA VAL A 165 -18.13 6.82 29.82
C VAL A 165 -19.63 7.08 29.65
N ALA A 166 -20.44 6.61 30.61
CA ALA A 166 -21.62 7.31 31.11
C ALA A 166 -22.16 6.61 32.36
N GLY A 167 -22.24 7.35 33.48
CA GLY A 167 -23.11 7.06 34.63
C GLY A 167 -22.41 6.55 35.88
#